data_AF-A0A7X3I553-F1
#
_entry.id   AF-A0A7X3I553-F1
#
_cell.length_a   1.000
_cell.length_b   1.000
_cell.length_c   1.000
_cell.angle_alpha   90.00
_cell.angle_beta   90.00
_cell.angle_gamma   90.00
#
_symmetry.space_group_name_H-M   'P 1'
#
loop_
_entity.id
_entity.type
_entity.pdbx_description
1 polymer ?
#
loop_
_entity_poly.entity_id
_entity_poly.type
_entity_poly.pdbx_seq_one_letter_code
_entity_poly.pdbx_strand_id
1 'polypeptide(L)'
;MAKLPTPDENGRLILEIYAHFNSRPGHVLRANNFVAVAARRRLHMEDIQQGLEYAVSQNWIEETENGSLRLTDVGFSEMPD
;
A
#
# COMPACT_ATOMS: atom_id res chain seq x y z
N MET A 1 24.29 -0.91 -10.77
CA MET A 1 23.87 -0.15 -9.58
C MET A 1 22.39 -0.45 -9.37
N ALA A 2 22.01 -0.99 -8.21
CA ALA A 2 20.59 -1.14 -7.90
C ALA A 2 20.00 0.27 -7.76
N LYS A 3 18.95 0.57 -8.54
CA LYS A 3 18.25 1.85 -8.46
C LYS A 3 17.36 1.79 -7.23
N LEU A 4 17.44 2.79 -6.34
CA LEU A 4 16.46 2.92 -5.26
C LEU A 4 15.08 3.11 -5.89
N PRO A 5 14.03 2.44 -5.37
CA PRO A 5 12.69 2.63 -5.87
C PRO A 5 12.25 4.08 -5.67
N THR A 6 11.51 4.61 -6.63
CA THR A 6 10.90 5.94 -6.56
C THR A 6 9.67 5.91 -5.64
N PRO A 7 9.24 7.07 -5.10
CA PRO A 7 8.05 7.14 -4.25
C PRO A 7 6.78 6.57 -4.91
N ASP A 8 6.61 6.76 -6.23
CA ASP A 8 5.51 6.16 -6.99
C ASP A 8 5.59 4.63 -7.02
N GLU A 9 6.77 4.07 -7.31
CA GLU A 9 6.98 2.61 -7.27
C GLU A 9 6.65 2.03 -5.89
N ASN A 10 7.06 2.71 -4.82
CA ASN A 10 6.72 2.31 -3.46
C ASN A 10 5.21 2.43 -3.17
N GLY A 11 4.55 3.46 -3.68
CA GLY A 11 3.09 3.59 -3.62
C GLY A 11 2.37 2.46 -4.33
N ARG A 12 2.85 2.04 -5.51
CA ARG A 12 2.27 0.92 -6.26
C ARG A 12 2.42 -0.40 -5.50
N LEU A 13 3.51 -0.62 -4.75
CA LEU A 13 3.64 -1.79 -3.87
C LEU A 13 2.49 -1.88 -2.85
N ILE A 14 2.01 -0.75 -2.34
CA ILE A 14 0.88 -0.72 -1.42
C ILE A 14 -0.40 -1.19 -2.12
N LEU A 15 -0.66 -0.71 -3.33
CA LEU A 15 -1.81 -1.14 -4.13
C LEU A 15 -1.73 -2.63 -4.50
N GLU A 16 -0.54 -3.15 -4.78
CA GLU A 16 -0.33 -4.60 -4.98
C GLU A 16 -0.64 -5.43 -3.73
N ILE A 17 -0.43 -4.89 -2.53
CA ILE A 17 -0.83 -5.54 -1.29
C ILE A 17 -2.37 -5.59 -1.22
N TYR A 18 -3.08 -4.51 -1.56
CA TYR A 18 -4.54 -4.55 -1.64
C TYR A 18 -5.05 -5.54 -2.72
N ALA A 19 -4.38 -5.62 -3.87
CA ALA A 19 -4.67 -6.58 -4.93
C ALA A 19 -4.51 -8.03 -4.44
N HIS A 20 -3.45 -8.31 -3.68
CA HIS A 20 -3.23 -9.63 -3.07
C HIS A 20 -4.42 -10.10 -2.22
N PHE A 21 -5.10 -9.18 -1.54
CA PHE A 21 -6.29 -9.47 -0.73
C PHE A 21 -7.61 -9.38 -1.51
N ASN A 22 -7.58 -9.21 -2.84
CA ASN A 22 -8.76 -8.98 -3.68
C ASN A 22 -9.63 -7.82 -3.14
N SER A 23 -8.96 -6.76 -2.69
CA SER A 23 -9.63 -5.63 -2.03
C SER A 23 -10.53 -4.86 -2.99
N ARG A 24 -11.55 -4.22 -2.42
CA ARG A 24 -12.47 -3.32 -3.11
C ARG A 24 -12.43 -1.94 -2.44
N PRO A 25 -12.96 -0.87 -3.08
CA PRO A 25 -13.11 0.42 -2.42
C PRO A 25 -13.79 0.26 -1.04
N GLY A 26 -13.26 0.95 -0.04
CA GLY A 26 -13.69 0.88 1.35
C GLY A 26 -13.09 -0.29 2.15
N HIS A 27 -12.38 -1.23 1.54
CA HIS A 27 -11.74 -2.33 2.26
C HIS A 27 -10.63 -1.80 3.18
N VAL A 28 -10.56 -2.33 4.40
CA VAL A 28 -9.62 -1.89 5.43
C VAL A 28 -8.61 -2.99 5.71
N LEU A 29 -7.32 -2.65 5.55
CA LEU A 29 -6.22 -3.49 5.99
C LEU A 29 -5.57 -2.89 7.24
N ARG A 30 -5.11 -3.75 8.14
CA ARG A 30 -4.34 -3.36 9.32
C ARG A 30 -2.85 -3.42 9.01
N ALA A 31 -2.03 -2.69 9.78
CA ALA A 31 -0.58 -2.66 9.61
C ALA A 31 0.07 -4.06 9.52
N ASN A 32 -0.41 -5.03 10.30
CA ASN A 32 0.10 -6.40 10.28
C ASN A 32 -0.11 -7.13 8.94
N ASN A 33 -1.13 -6.75 8.15
CA ASN A 33 -1.33 -7.31 6.81
C ASN A 33 -0.19 -6.89 5.87
N PHE A 34 0.22 -5.60 5.92
CA PHE A 34 1.33 -5.08 5.13
C PHE A 34 2.66 -5.72 5.55
N VAL A 35 2.92 -5.82 6.85
CA VAL A 35 4.13 -6.48 7.38
C VAL A 35 4.19 -7.95 6.92
N ALA A 36 3.08 -8.68 6.96
CA ALA A 36 3.04 -10.08 6.53
C ALA A 36 3.35 -10.24 5.03
N VAL A 37 2.79 -9.37 4.17
CA VAL A 37 3.08 -9.42 2.73
C VAL A 37 4.51 -8.96 2.43
N ALA A 38 4.99 -7.92 3.11
CA ALA A 38 6.37 -7.44 2.97
C ALA A 38 7.39 -8.53 3.31
N ALA A 39 7.20 -9.23 4.45
CA ALA A 39 8.05 -10.35 4.85
C ALA A 39 8.01 -11.49 3.81
N ARG A 40 6.82 -11.84 3.29
CA ARG A 40 6.66 -12.88 2.26
C ARG A 40 7.37 -12.52 0.96
N ARG A 41 7.32 -11.25 0.55
CA ARG A 41 7.92 -10.74 -0.69
C ARG A 41 9.37 -10.25 -0.53
N ARG A 42 9.94 -10.33 0.69
CA ARG A 42 11.27 -9.81 1.04
C ARG A 42 11.43 -8.31 0.71
N LEU A 43 10.36 -7.55 0.90
CA LEU A 43 10.39 -6.09 0.75
C LEU A 43 11.05 -5.46 1.98
N HIS A 44 11.75 -4.35 1.80
CA HIS A 44 12.25 -3.59 2.95
C HIS A 44 11.09 -2.83 3.60
N MET A 45 11.09 -2.79 4.93
CA MET A 45 10.07 -2.04 5.67
C MET A 45 10.08 -0.55 5.38
N GLU A 46 11.25 0.00 5.01
CA GLU A 46 11.40 1.39 4.59
C GLU A 46 10.64 1.66 3.26
N ASP A 47 10.65 0.73 2.31
CA ASP A 47 9.89 0.85 1.06
C ASP A 47 8.38 0.85 1.35
N ILE A 48 7.94 0.01 2.28
CA ILE A 48 6.53 -0.03 2.72
C ILE A 48 6.15 1.30 3.37
N GLN A 49 6.98 1.83 4.27
CA GLN A 49 6.71 3.09 4.98
C GLN A 49 6.60 4.26 3.98
N GLN A 50 7.56 4.40 3.08
CA GLN A 50 7.55 5.43 2.03
C GLN A 50 6.35 5.25 1.08
N GLY A 51 6.00 4.01 0.76
CA GLY A 51 4.85 3.69 -0.07
C GLY A 51 3.52 4.07 0.57
N LEU A 52 3.39 3.85 1.88
CA LEU A 52 2.21 4.26 2.65
C LEU A 52 2.07 5.78 2.66
N GLU A 53 3.14 6.52 2.95
CA GLU A 53 3.15 7.97 2.94
C GLU A 53 2.78 8.53 1.55
N TYR A 54 3.35 7.94 0.50
CA TYR A 54 3.02 8.32 -0.87
C TYR A 54 1.55 8.03 -1.19
N ALA A 55 1.05 6.82 -0.90
CA ALA A 55 -0.32 6.41 -1.18
C ALA A 55 -1.34 7.29 -0.43
N VAL A 56 -1.06 7.70 0.81
CA VAL A 56 -1.88 8.70 1.53
C VAL A 56 -1.84 10.05 0.82
N SER A 57 -0.65 10.53 0.40
CA SER A 57 -0.52 11.81 -0.32
C SER A 57 -1.30 11.87 -1.63
N GLN A 58 -1.47 10.72 -2.29
CA GLN A 58 -2.24 10.58 -3.53
C GLN A 58 -3.73 10.31 -3.31
N ASN A 59 -4.19 10.23 -2.05
CA ASN A 59 -5.54 9.80 -1.67
C ASN A 59 -5.90 8.39 -2.16
N TRP A 60 -4.91 7.52 -2.35
CA TRP A 60 -5.15 6.11 -2.69
C TRP A 60 -5.63 5.31 -1.49
N ILE A 61 -5.16 5.70 -0.31
CA ILE A 61 -5.58 5.14 0.96
C ILE A 61 -5.83 6.25 1.98
N GLU A 62 -6.62 5.93 2.99
CA GLU A 62 -6.92 6.83 4.11
C GLU A 62 -6.64 6.12 5.44
N GLU A 63 -6.00 6.84 6.36
CA GLU A 63 -5.85 6.40 7.74
C GLU A 63 -7.18 6.55 8.49
N THR A 64 -7.58 5.47 9.18
CA THR A 64 -8.74 5.45 10.06
C THR A 64 -8.33 5.74 11.50
N GLU A 65 -9.28 6.11 12.36
CA GLU A 65 -9.05 6.43 13.78
C GLU A 65 -8.33 5.32 14.58
N ASN A 66 -8.39 4.07 14.11
CA ASN A 66 -7.76 2.91 14.73
C ASN A 66 -6.38 2.56 14.13
N GLY A 67 -5.77 3.46 13.33
CA GLY A 67 -4.50 3.20 12.64
C GLY A 67 -4.58 2.10 11.58
N SER A 68 -5.79 1.79 11.10
CA SER A 68 -6.00 0.91 9.94
C SER A 68 -6.09 1.74 8.67
N LEU A 69 -5.78 1.15 7.53
CA LEU A 69 -5.69 1.81 6.24
C LEU A 69 -6.82 1.36 5.34
N ARG A 70 -7.69 2.30 4.96
CA ARG A 70 -8.82 2.08 4.06
C ARG A 70 -8.41 2.37 2.62
N LEU A 71 -8.74 1.47 1.69
CA LEU A 71 -8.60 1.71 0.25
C LEU A 71 -9.71 2.65 -0.23
N THR A 72 -9.35 3.71 -0.96
CA THR A 72 -10.33 4.62 -1.58
C THR A 72 -10.75 4.15 -2.97
N ASP A 73 -11.79 4.75 -3.55
CA ASP A 73 -12.14 4.55 -4.95
C ASP A 73 -11.02 4.97 -5.92
N VAL A 74 -10.27 6.02 -5.56
CA VAL A 74 -9.12 6.50 -6.35
C VAL A 74 -8.00 5.46 -6.32
N GLY A 75 -7.65 4.96 -5.12
CA GLY A 75 -6.60 3.95 -4.99
C GLY A 75 -6.97 2.64 -5.68
N PHE A 76 -8.23 2.24 -5.61
CA PHE A 76 -8.71 1.06 -6.33
C PHE A 76 -8.59 1.22 -7.85
N SER A 77 -8.86 2.40 -8.40
CA SER A 77 -8.72 2.67 -9.84
C SER A 77 -7.27 2.63 -10.32
N GLU A 78 -6.31 2.80 -9.40
CA GLU A 78 -4.88 2.75 -9.64
C GLU A 78 -4.27 1.36 -9.34
N MET A 79 -5.08 0.40 -8.87
CA MET A 79 -4.61 -0.97 -8.64
C MET A 79 -4.26 -1.66 -9.96
N PRO A 80 -3.24 -2.53 -9.98
CA PRO A 80 -2.97 -3.38 -11.14
C PRO A 80 -4.12 -4.38 -11.36
N ASP A 81 -4.44 -4.66 -12.63
CA ASP A 81 -5.38 -5.70 -13.07
C ASP A 81 -5.01 -7.11 -12.56
#